data_AF-A0A562PWH0-F1
#
_entry.id   AF-A0A562PWH0-F1
#
_cell.length_a   1.000
_cell.length_b   1.000
_cell.length_c   1.000
_cell.angle_alpha   90.00
_cell.angle_beta   90.00
_cell.angle_gamma   90.00
#
_symmetry.space_group_name_H-M   'P 1'
#
loop_
_entity.id
_entity.type
_entity.pdbx_description
1 polymer ?
#
loop_
_entity_poly.entity_id
_entity_poly.type
_entity_poly.pdbx_seq_one_letter_code
_entity_poly.pdbx_strand_id
1 'polypeptide(L)'
;MRGKGALVLLLFAGGALVYAAGHQRRETAQARHLESDSGPRLVKIAAHRDDAFAWIGALPASFSEEMLARRLDGVLTRMMRDVPAEQDTDAFVCKRPAEVGPVPMLEAVDAYLRALPDSRTDPVLLRNLHRAAQRGNWLAKVQVYLLLSERPAPDDASAYRTLKLMEWMQEERIGALYAAVGDVLAASKYRDERGGGRLSRLDIYAAMHHHYPSQFKVGRELVRAGDPRQAAIGRRMLDCAAGALPAYRALYGEAVALRQ
;
A
#
# COMPACT_ATOMS: atom_id res chain seq x y z
N MET A 1 -37.07 -16.08 -3.82
CA MET A 1 -35.71 -16.32 -4.35
C MET A 1 -35.06 -14.99 -4.68
N ARG A 2 -34.10 -14.51 -3.87
CA ARG A 2 -33.14 -13.42 -4.16
C ARG A 2 -32.19 -13.28 -2.97
N GLY A 3 -30.88 -13.15 -3.24
CA GLY A 3 -29.92 -12.51 -2.33
C GLY A 3 -29.10 -13.38 -1.37
N LYS A 4 -28.30 -14.34 -1.88
CA LYS A 4 -27.12 -14.86 -1.16
C LYS A 4 -25.88 -14.50 -1.95
N GLY A 5 -25.20 -13.42 -1.57
CA GLY A 5 -24.00 -12.94 -2.28
C GLY A 5 -23.19 -11.88 -1.54
N ALA A 6 -23.30 -11.81 -0.21
CA ALA A 6 -22.69 -10.76 0.62
C ALA A 6 -21.73 -11.32 1.70
N LEU A 7 -21.12 -12.50 1.48
CA LEU A 7 -20.41 -13.20 2.56
C LEU A 7 -19.15 -13.93 2.08
N VAL A 8 -18.26 -13.26 1.32
CA VAL A 8 -16.90 -13.78 1.00
C VAL A 8 -15.85 -12.64 0.85
N LEU A 9 -16.00 -11.51 1.54
CA LEU A 9 -15.00 -10.40 1.52
C LEU A 9 -14.37 -10.16 2.91
N LEU A 10 -14.15 -11.24 3.65
CA LEU A 10 -13.57 -11.27 5.00
C LEU A 10 -12.29 -12.12 5.07
N LEU A 11 -11.36 -11.89 4.16
CA LEU A 11 -10.02 -12.51 4.18
C LEU A 11 -8.94 -11.45 3.90
N PHE A 12 -8.82 -10.48 4.82
CA PHE A 12 -7.74 -9.50 4.86
C PHE A 12 -6.48 -10.09 5.54
N ALA A 13 -5.28 -9.78 5.10
CA ALA A 13 -4.07 -9.93 5.90
C ALA A 13 -3.14 -8.77 5.52
N GLY A 14 -2.43 -8.09 6.41
CA GLY A 14 -2.00 -8.55 7.72
C GLY A 14 -2.37 -7.65 8.87
N GLY A 15 -3.37 -6.74 8.76
CA GLY A 15 -3.73 -5.98 9.95
C GLY A 15 -5.17 -5.62 10.32
N ALA A 16 -6.10 -5.62 9.38
CA ALA A 16 -7.51 -5.40 9.71
C ALA A 16 -8.24 -6.69 10.15
N LEU A 17 -7.73 -7.89 9.81
CA LEU A 17 -8.38 -9.15 10.20
C LEU A 17 -7.95 -9.73 11.56
N VAL A 18 -6.78 -9.38 12.09
CA VAL A 18 -6.45 -9.81 13.46
C VAL A 18 -7.25 -9.01 14.48
N TYR A 19 -7.69 -7.79 14.12
CA TYR A 19 -8.62 -7.04 14.94
C TYR A 19 -9.97 -7.78 15.08
N ALA A 20 -10.55 -8.26 13.98
CA ALA A 20 -11.81 -9.03 14.01
C ALA A 20 -11.65 -10.45 14.60
N ALA A 21 -10.60 -11.19 14.23
CA ALA A 21 -10.41 -12.58 14.70
C ALA A 21 -9.92 -12.67 16.16
N GLY A 22 -9.15 -11.68 16.63
CA GLY A 22 -8.79 -11.53 18.04
C GLY A 22 -10.00 -11.18 18.91
N HIS A 23 -10.97 -10.44 18.36
CA HIS A 23 -12.21 -10.13 19.05
C HIS A 23 -13.22 -11.28 19.03
N GLN A 24 -13.29 -12.10 17.97
CA GLN A 24 -14.14 -13.30 17.96
C GLN A 24 -13.73 -14.33 19.03
N ARG A 25 -12.44 -14.36 19.41
CA ARG A 25 -11.93 -15.18 20.52
C ARG A 25 -12.25 -14.60 21.91
N ARG A 26 -12.44 -13.28 22.02
CA ARG A 26 -12.96 -12.62 23.24
C ARG A 26 -14.49 -12.70 23.33
N GLU A 27 -15.18 -12.60 22.21
CA GLU A 27 -16.63 -12.76 22.11
C GLU A 27 -17.06 -14.19 22.41
N THR A 28 -16.33 -15.21 21.98
CA THR A 28 -16.63 -16.60 22.40
C THR A 28 -16.40 -16.86 23.89
N ALA A 29 -15.54 -16.08 24.55
CA ALA A 29 -15.37 -16.11 26.00
C ALA A 29 -16.40 -15.24 26.76
N GLN A 30 -16.96 -14.20 26.12
CA GLN A 30 -17.99 -13.31 26.68
C GLN A 30 -19.43 -13.65 26.27
N ALA A 31 -19.67 -14.46 25.25
CA ALA A 31 -21.00 -14.86 24.75
C ALA A 31 -21.80 -15.78 25.70
N ARG A 32 -21.36 -15.91 26.96
CA ARG A 32 -22.19 -16.43 28.06
C ARG A 32 -22.86 -15.33 28.89
N HIS A 33 -22.58 -14.06 28.61
CA HIS A 33 -23.23 -12.94 29.27
C HIS A 33 -23.51 -11.82 28.27
N LEU A 34 -24.80 -11.53 28.10
CA LEU A 34 -25.40 -10.35 27.48
C LEU A 34 -25.74 -10.45 25.98
N GLU A 35 -26.98 -10.87 25.76
CA GLU A 35 -27.80 -10.45 24.63
C GLU A 35 -27.96 -8.92 24.62
N SER A 36 -28.05 -8.38 23.39
CA SER A 36 -28.68 -7.11 23.02
C SER A 36 -27.93 -5.81 23.33
N ASP A 37 -27.05 -5.43 22.40
CA ASP A 37 -27.04 -4.03 21.91
C ASP A 37 -26.52 -3.97 20.45
N SER A 38 -27.44 -3.96 19.48
CA SER A 38 -27.14 -3.94 18.04
C SER A 38 -26.86 -2.54 17.49
N GLY A 39 -26.28 -1.66 18.32
CA GLY A 39 -25.88 -0.31 17.92
C GLY A 39 -24.44 -0.28 17.37
N PRO A 40 -24.10 0.69 16.49
CA PRO A 40 -22.71 0.87 16.07
C PRO A 40 -21.86 1.18 17.31
N ARG A 41 -20.88 0.30 17.61
CA ARG A 41 -19.93 0.50 18.70
C ARG A 41 -19.10 1.76 18.41
N LEU A 42 -19.37 2.82 19.16
CA LEU A 42 -18.61 4.07 19.09
C LEU A 42 -17.36 3.94 19.97
N VAL A 43 -16.20 4.04 19.36
CA VAL A 43 -14.92 4.10 20.08
C VAL A 43 -14.60 5.57 20.35
N LYS A 44 -14.45 5.92 21.63
CA LYS A 44 -13.89 7.21 22.05
C LYS A 44 -12.37 7.10 22.06
N ILE A 45 -11.70 7.96 21.32
CA ILE A 45 -10.23 8.00 21.29
C ILE A 45 -9.74 9.18 22.11
N ALA A 46 -8.95 8.90 23.14
CA ALA A 46 -8.09 9.90 23.75
C ALA A 46 -6.80 9.97 22.92
N ALA A 47 -6.48 11.14 22.37
CA ALA A 47 -5.17 11.34 21.76
C ALA A 47 -4.10 11.14 22.82
N HIS A 48 -3.18 10.19 22.61
CA HIS A 48 -2.01 10.06 23.46
C HIS A 48 -1.14 11.31 23.30
N ARG A 49 -0.61 11.82 24.42
CA ARG A 49 0.25 13.02 24.44
C ARG A 49 1.46 12.92 23.51
N ASP A 50 1.86 11.69 23.17
CA ASP A 50 2.98 11.33 22.29
C ASP A 50 2.54 10.55 21.04
N ASP A 51 1.46 10.97 20.35
CA ASP A 51 1.03 10.37 19.07
C ASP A 51 2.06 10.62 17.95
N ALA A 52 2.93 9.64 17.70
CA ALA A 52 3.94 9.66 16.64
C ALA A 52 3.35 9.81 15.22
N PHE A 53 2.05 9.58 15.05
CA PHE A 53 1.32 9.63 13.79
C PHE A 53 0.39 10.85 13.68
N ALA A 54 0.46 11.79 14.63
CA ALA A 54 -0.36 13.01 14.62
C ALA A 54 -0.25 13.81 13.31
N TRP A 55 0.90 13.75 12.65
CA TRP A 55 1.13 14.43 11.36
C TRP A 55 0.30 13.87 10.19
N ILE A 56 -0.29 12.68 10.31
CA ILE A 56 -1.18 12.08 9.30
C ILE A 56 -2.56 12.77 9.31
N GLY A 57 -2.92 13.49 10.39
CA GLY A 57 -4.19 14.23 10.53
C GLY A 57 -4.68 14.35 11.97
N ALA A 58 -5.87 14.91 12.20
CA ALA A 58 -6.51 14.82 13.51
C ALA A 58 -7.26 13.48 13.64
N LEU A 59 -7.27 12.89 14.83
CA LEU A 59 -8.22 11.82 15.16
C LEU A 59 -9.58 12.48 15.48
N PRO A 60 -10.70 11.98 14.96
CA PRO A 60 -12.01 12.46 15.39
C PRO A 60 -12.26 12.05 16.84
N ALA A 61 -13.07 12.83 17.56
CA ALA A 61 -13.38 12.57 18.97
C ALA A 61 -13.96 11.16 19.22
N SER A 62 -14.66 10.63 18.21
CA SER A 62 -15.13 9.26 18.16
C SER A 62 -15.33 8.80 16.73
N PHE A 63 -15.27 7.50 16.49
CA PHE A 63 -15.72 6.87 15.25
C PHE A 63 -16.24 5.47 15.51
N SER A 64 -16.97 4.93 14.54
CA SER A 64 -17.44 3.54 14.55
C SER A 64 -16.66 2.70 13.54
N GLU A 65 -16.61 1.38 13.79
CA GLU A 65 -16.05 0.42 12.83
C GLU A 65 -16.76 0.49 11.48
N GLU A 66 -18.08 0.68 11.49
CA GLU A 66 -18.88 0.85 10.27
C GLU A 66 -18.44 2.08 9.44
N MET A 67 -18.05 3.17 10.12
CA MET A 67 -17.51 4.35 9.45
C MET A 67 -16.17 4.05 8.78
N LEU A 68 -15.27 3.35 9.46
CA LEU A 68 -13.99 2.92 8.89
C LEU A 68 -14.20 2.00 7.69
N ALA A 69 -15.09 1.01 7.82
CA ALA A 69 -15.43 0.07 6.76
C ALA A 69 -15.98 0.77 5.51
N ARG A 70 -16.95 1.70 5.68
CA ARG A 70 -17.50 2.49 4.56
C ARG A 70 -16.45 3.34 3.86
N ARG A 71 -15.52 3.94 4.62
CA ARG A 71 -14.45 4.74 4.04
C ARG A 71 -13.44 3.89 3.28
N LEU A 72 -13.06 2.73 3.83
CA LEU A 72 -12.20 1.77 3.15
C LEU A 72 -12.84 1.27 1.85
N ASP A 73 -14.12 0.87 1.88
CA ASP A 73 -14.88 0.46 0.70
C ASP A 73 -14.92 1.57 -0.37
N GLY A 74 -15.13 2.82 0.07
CA GLY A 74 -15.06 3.99 -0.80
C GLY A 74 -13.69 4.19 -1.46
N VAL A 75 -12.60 3.98 -0.73
CA VAL A 75 -11.22 4.02 -1.28
C VAL A 75 -11.04 2.92 -2.32
N LEU A 76 -11.37 1.67 -2.00
CA LEU A 76 -11.22 0.53 -2.92
C LEU A 76 -12.07 0.72 -4.18
N THR A 77 -13.30 1.20 -4.05
CA THR A 77 -14.19 1.52 -5.18
C THR A 77 -13.61 2.62 -6.07
N ARG A 78 -12.99 3.66 -5.49
CA ARG A 78 -12.30 4.69 -6.28
C ARG A 78 -11.05 4.14 -6.98
N MET A 79 -10.23 3.36 -6.29
CA MET A 79 -9.07 2.71 -6.87
C MET A 79 -9.44 1.83 -8.07
N MET A 80 -10.50 1.01 -7.96
CA MET A 80 -10.93 0.15 -9.06
C MET A 80 -11.46 0.94 -10.26
N ARG A 81 -11.98 2.16 -10.06
CA ARG A 81 -12.36 3.07 -11.14
C ARG A 81 -11.16 3.76 -11.78
N ASP A 82 -10.10 4.00 -11.01
CA ASP A 82 -8.87 4.61 -11.52
C ASP A 82 -8.11 3.69 -12.49
N VAL A 83 -8.27 2.38 -12.38
CA VAL A 83 -7.55 1.37 -13.17
C VAL A 83 -8.34 1.01 -14.44
N PRO A 84 -7.97 1.54 -15.64
CA PRO A 84 -8.66 1.17 -16.86
C PRO A 84 -8.52 -0.32 -17.20
N ALA A 85 -9.52 -0.85 -17.91
CA ALA A 85 -9.58 -2.25 -18.31
C ALA A 85 -8.38 -2.66 -19.18
N GLU A 86 -7.90 -1.73 -20.01
CA GLU A 86 -6.70 -1.86 -20.83
C GLU A 86 -5.71 -0.77 -20.42
N GLN A 87 -4.45 -1.14 -20.25
CA GLN A 87 -3.38 -0.23 -19.85
C GLN A 87 -2.44 -0.04 -21.04
N ASP A 88 -2.31 1.19 -21.52
CA ASP A 88 -1.34 1.52 -22.56
C ASP A 88 0.05 1.73 -21.94
N THR A 89 0.90 0.72 -22.04
CA THR A 89 2.29 0.79 -21.57
C THR A 89 3.15 1.73 -22.44
N ASP A 90 2.74 2.05 -23.67
CA ASP A 90 3.45 3.00 -24.53
C ASP A 90 3.46 4.41 -23.92
N ALA A 91 2.41 4.76 -23.17
CA ALA A 91 2.26 6.02 -22.46
C ALA A 91 3.16 6.14 -21.21
N PHE A 92 4.04 5.17 -20.94
CA PHE A 92 4.93 5.21 -19.78
C PHE A 92 5.87 6.42 -19.81
N VAL A 93 5.85 7.21 -18.74
CA VAL A 93 6.76 8.34 -18.51
C VAL A 93 7.53 8.12 -17.21
N CYS A 94 8.86 8.06 -17.32
CA CYS A 94 9.71 8.03 -16.14
C CYS A 94 9.71 9.38 -15.44
N LYS A 95 9.51 9.38 -14.13
CA LYS A 95 9.68 10.55 -13.25
C LYS A 95 10.59 10.20 -12.08
N ARG A 96 11.55 11.06 -11.78
CA ARG A 96 12.33 11.01 -10.54
C ARG A 96 11.43 11.37 -9.34
N PRO A 97 11.80 10.97 -8.12
CA PRO A 97 10.96 11.25 -6.95
C PRO A 97 10.58 12.72 -6.77
N ALA A 98 11.51 13.65 -7.03
CA ALA A 98 11.27 15.09 -6.92
C ALA A 98 10.33 15.66 -8.01
N GLU A 99 10.15 14.95 -9.13
CA GLU A 99 9.23 15.34 -10.21
C GLU A 99 7.79 14.85 -9.95
N VAL A 100 7.63 13.91 -9.02
CA VAL A 100 6.32 13.39 -8.59
C VAL A 100 5.76 14.26 -7.47
N GLY A 101 6.59 14.65 -6.51
CA GLY A 101 6.18 15.47 -5.39
C GLY A 101 7.33 15.82 -4.44
N PRO A 102 7.03 16.47 -3.30
CA PRO A 102 8.04 16.89 -2.34
C PRO A 102 8.82 15.70 -1.77
N VAL A 103 10.15 15.83 -1.70
CA VAL A 103 11.06 14.82 -1.15
C VAL A 103 12.06 15.37 -0.13
N PRO A 104 11.63 16.16 0.88
CA PRO A 104 12.54 16.60 1.94
C PRO A 104 13.11 15.39 2.70
N MET A 105 14.39 15.45 3.06
CA MET A 105 15.08 14.34 3.74
C MET A 105 15.06 13.03 2.94
N LEU A 106 15.25 13.09 1.62
CA LEU A 106 15.26 11.90 0.76
C LEU A 106 16.33 10.88 1.17
N GLU A 107 17.44 11.34 1.74
CA GLU A 107 18.51 10.53 2.30
C GLU A 107 18.04 9.62 3.45
N ALA A 108 17.02 10.04 4.23
CA ALA A 108 16.45 9.21 5.27
C ALA A 108 15.67 8.02 4.68
N VAL A 109 14.96 8.25 3.57
CA VAL A 109 14.26 7.19 2.84
C VAL A 109 15.25 6.22 2.21
N ASP A 110 16.30 6.75 1.57
CA ASP A 110 17.36 5.93 0.98
C ASP A 110 18.08 5.06 2.02
N ALA A 111 18.46 5.63 3.16
CA ALA A 111 19.07 4.89 4.26
C ALA A 111 18.15 3.80 4.82
N TYR A 112 16.86 4.11 5.00
CA TYR A 112 15.86 3.13 5.42
C TYR A 112 15.76 1.96 4.43
N LEU A 113 15.67 2.24 3.13
CA LEU A 113 15.55 1.23 2.08
C LEU A 113 16.81 0.37 1.95
N ARG A 114 18.02 0.96 2.05
CA ARG A 114 19.29 0.21 1.98
C ARG A 114 19.49 -0.75 3.14
N ALA A 115 18.95 -0.42 4.31
CA ALA A 115 19.08 -1.23 5.51
C ALA A 115 17.91 -2.22 5.70
N LEU A 116 17.05 -2.44 4.70
CA LEU A 116 16.04 -3.48 4.79
C LEU A 116 16.69 -4.88 4.84
N PRO A 117 16.15 -5.82 5.64
CA PRO A 117 14.94 -5.70 6.45
C PRO A 117 15.14 -5.05 7.83
N ASP A 118 16.38 -4.90 8.30
CA ASP A 118 16.73 -4.48 9.67
C ASP A 118 16.19 -3.10 10.05
N SER A 119 16.07 -2.20 9.06
CA SER A 119 15.51 -0.86 9.24
C SER A 119 14.06 -0.84 9.74
N ARG A 120 13.31 -1.94 9.60
CA ARG A 120 11.94 -2.08 10.15
C ARG A 120 11.89 -2.07 11.68
N THR A 121 13.00 -2.34 12.35
CA THR A 121 13.11 -2.36 13.81
C THR A 121 14.15 -1.39 14.36
N ASP A 122 14.93 -0.74 13.49
CA ASP A 122 15.92 0.24 13.89
C ASP A 122 15.24 1.57 14.33
N PRO A 123 15.37 1.97 15.60
CA PRO A 123 14.67 3.14 16.10
C PRO A 123 15.19 4.46 15.52
N VAL A 124 16.44 4.55 15.07
CA VAL A 124 17.01 5.75 14.44
C VAL A 124 16.46 5.89 13.03
N LEU A 125 16.50 4.82 12.24
CA LEU A 125 16.02 4.83 10.86
C LEU A 125 14.51 5.09 10.81
N LEU A 126 13.73 4.46 11.70
CA LEU A 126 12.30 4.72 11.82
C LEU A 126 12.00 6.18 12.18
N ARG A 127 12.67 6.75 13.19
CA ARG A 127 12.48 8.17 13.55
C ARG A 127 12.79 9.11 12.38
N ASN A 128 13.86 8.85 11.63
CA ASN A 128 14.21 9.67 10.47
C ASN A 128 13.19 9.52 9.34
N LEU A 129 12.67 8.32 9.10
CA LEU A 129 11.59 8.06 8.15
C LEU A 129 10.31 8.83 8.52
N HIS A 130 9.88 8.75 9.78
CA HIS A 130 8.71 9.50 10.27
C HIS A 130 8.91 11.01 10.15
N ARG A 131 10.11 11.53 10.46
CA ARG A 131 10.42 12.95 10.30
C ARG A 131 10.35 13.39 8.83
N ALA A 132 10.87 12.58 7.90
CA ALA A 132 10.77 12.86 6.47
C ALA A 132 9.30 12.89 6.02
N ALA A 133 8.49 11.91 6.45
CA ALA A 133 7.07 11.83 6.11
C ALA A 133 6.28 13.02 6.67
N GLN A 134 6.55 13.42 7.92
CA GLN A 134 5.98 14.60 8.56
C GLN A 134 6.32 15.90 7.81
N ARG A 135 7.51 15.98 7.21
CA ARG A 135 7.93 17.12 6.37
C ARG A 135 7.31 17.09 4.97
N GLY A 136 6.49 16.11 4.65
CA GLY A 136 5.80 15.99 3.36
C GLY A 136 6.51 15.11 2.34
N ASN A 137 7.55 14.36 2.71
CA ASN A 137 8.20 13.41 1.80
C ASN A 137 7.23 12.29 1.42
N TRP A 138 6.79 12.28 0.16
CA TRP A 138 5.78 11.33 -0.30
C TRP A 138 6.28 9.88 -0.28
N LEU A 139 7.55 9.63 -0.59
CA LEU A 139 8.13 8.29 -0.49
C LEU A 139 8.19 7.82 0.96
N ALA A 140 8.55 8.71 1.89
CA ALA A 140 8.55 8.37 3.31
C ALA A 140 7.12 8.03 3.81
N LYS A 141 6.10 8.78 3.37
CA LYS A 141 4.69 8.46 3.66
C LYS A 141 4.30 7.07 3.15
N VAL A 142 4.72 6.72 1.93
CA VAL A 142 4.52 5.37 1.37
C VAL A 142 5.18 4.31 2.24
N GLN A 143 6.44 4.50 2.65
CA GLN A 143 7.13 3.52 3.50
C GLN A 143 6.47 3.39 4.89
N VAL A 144 5.98 4.49 5.47
CA VAL A 144 5.20 4.44 6.72
C VAL A 144 3.90 3.66 6.51
N TYR A 145 3.19 3.86 5.40
CA TYR A 145 2.01 3.06 5.07
C TYR A 145 2.33 1.57 4.98
N LEU A 146 3.39 1.21 4.27
CA LEU A 146 3.80 -0.20 4.11
C LEU A 146 4.13 -0.81 5.47
N LEU A 147 4.90 -0.11 6.31
CA LEU A 147 5.23 -0.53 7.67
C LEU A 147 3.96 -0.76 8.53
N LEU A 148 2.99 0.16 8.46
CA LEU A 148 1.72 0.03 9.19
C LEU A 148 0.83 -1.09 8.64
N SER A 149 0.95 -1.43 7.36
CA SER A 149 0.11 -2.44 6.69
C SER A 149 0.64 -3.87 6.84
N GLU A 150 1.93 -4.03 7.19
CA GLU A 150 2.57 -5.32 7.42
C GLU A 150 2.02 -6.06 8.66
N ARG A 151 1.39 -5.34 9.60
CA ARG A 151 0.95 -5.90 10.88
C ARG A 151 -0.46 -5.47 11.25
N PRO A 152 -1.11 -6.20 12.17
CA PRO A 152 -2.31 -5.76 12.86
C PRO A 152 -2.17 -4.36 13.39
N ALA A 153 -3.14 -3.52 13.05
CA ALA A 153 -3.30 -2.25 13.73
C ALA A 153 -3.46 -2.59 15.21
N PRO A 154 -2.53 -2.13 16.08
CA PRO A 154 -2.58 -2.45 17.50
C PRO A 154 -3.80 -1.81 18.19
N ASP A 155 -4.35 -0.76 17.58
CA ASP A 155 -5.47 0.02 18.06
C ASP A 155 -6.25 0.67 16.91
N ASP A 156 -7.43 1.17 17.22
CA ASP A 156 -8.31 1.84 16.26
C ASP A 156 -7.69 3.13 15.70
N ALA A 157 -6.88 3.83 16.49
CA ALA A 157 -6.17 5.03 16.03
C ALA A 157 -5.25 4.69 14.86
N SER A 158 -4.44 3.64 14.99
CA SER A 158 -3.55 3.13 13.95
C SER A 158 -4.33 2.69 12.71
N ALA A 159 -5.49 2.03 12.88
CA ALA A 159 -6.36 1.67 11.76
C ALA A 159 -6.86 2.92 11.00
N TYR A 160 -7.33 3.93 11.73
CA TYR A 160 -7.75 5.21 11.16
C TYR A 160 -6.60 5.91 10.41
N ARG A 161 -5.39 5.90 10.99
CA ARG A 161 -4.19 6.50 10.41
C ARG A 161 -3.76 5.82 9.11
N THR A 162 -3.77 4.48 9.09
CA THR A 162 -3.50 3.72 7.87
C THR A 162 -4.52 4.03 6.79
N LEU A 163 -5.81 4.11 7.14
CA LEU A 163 -6.86 4.50 6.20
C LEU A 163 -6.66 5.92 5.65
N LYS A 164 -6.25 6.90 6.48
CA LYS A 164 -5.91 8.25 6.02
C LYS A 164 -4.76 8.25 4.99
N LEU A 165 -3.75 7.41 5.18
CA LEU A 165 -2.67 7.25 4.20
C LEU A 165 -3.17 6.59 2.91
N MET A 166 -4.07 5.60 3.00
CA MET A 166 -4.71 5.00 1.82
C MET A 166 -5.53 6.02 1.03
N GLU A 167 -6.34 6.85 1.71
CA GLU A 167 -7.10 7.92 1.08
C GLU A 167 -6.17 8.90 0.35
N TRP A 168 -5.13 9.38 1.03
CA TRP A 168 -4.15 10.28 0.43
C TRP A 168 -3.47 9.67 -0.80
N MET A 169 -2.99 8.42 -0.72
CA MET A 169 -2.36 7.76 -1.86
C MET A 169 -3.34 7.53 -3.02
N GLN A 170 -4.62 7.28 -2.73
CA GLN A 170 -5.64 7.15 -3.77
C GLN A 170 -5.89 8.50 -4.45
N GLU A 171 -6.05 9.57 -3.67
CA GLU A 171 -6.25 10.93 -4.18
C GLU A 171 -5.07 11.40 -5.05
N GLU A 172 -3.84 11.14 -4.61
CA GLU A 172 -2.60 11.47 -5.34
C GLU A 172 -2.22 10.43 -6.40
N ARG A 173 -3.02 9.37 -6.57
CA ARG A 173 -2.75 8.24 -7.49
C ARG A 173 -1.34 7.68 -7.34
N ILE A 174 -0.91 7.43 -6.10
CA ILE A 174 0.39 6.84 -5.80
C ILE A 174 0.31 5.32 -6.02
N GLY A 175 1.09 4.82 -6.98
CA GLY A 175 1.07 3.42 -7.43
C GLY A 175 1.34 2.39 -6.33
N ALA A 176 2.01 2.78 -5.24
CA ALA A 176 2.29 1.89 -4.11
C ALA A 176 1.02 1.30 -3.47
N LEU A 177 -0.07 2.08 -3.42
CA LEU A 177 -1.35 1.60 -2.92
C LEU A 177 -1.93 0.50 -3.81
N TYR A 178 -1.88 0.69 -5.14
CA TYR A 178 -2.38 -0.27 -6.12
C TYR A 178 -1.55 -1.55 -6.14
N ALA A 179 -0.22 -1.43 -6.01
CA ALA A 179 0.66 -2.58 -5.86
C ALA A 179 0.36 -3.38 -4.60
N ALA A 180 0.23 -2.70 -3.44
CA ALA A 180 -0.09 -3.36 -2.17
C ALA A 180 -1.42 -4.12 -2.23
N VAL A 181 -2.47 -3.52 -2.81
CA VAL A 181 -3.76 -4.21 -3.02
C VAL A 181 -3.62 -5.36 -4.03
N GLY A 182 -2.88 -5.18 -5.12
CA GLY A 182 -2.62 -6.21 -6.11
C GLY A 182 -1.93 -7.45 -5.53
N ASP A 183 -0.91 -7.24 -4.69
CA ASP A 183 -0.19 -8.33 -4.02
C ASP A 183 -1.10 -9.10 -3.04
N VAL A 184 -1.98 -8.40 -2.30
CA VAL A 184 -2.97 -9.04 -1.43
C VAL A 184 -3.97 -9.87 -2.24
N LEU A 185 -4.48 -9.35 -3.36
CA LEU A 185 -5.40 -10.08 -4.24
C LEU A 185 -4.73 -11.30 -4.90
N ALA A 186 -3.45 -11.19 -5.26
CA ALA A 186 -2.69 -12.31 -5.80
C ALA A 186 -2.47 -13.41 -4.74
N ALA A 187 -2.22 -13.03 -3.49
CA ALA A 187 -2.02 -13.97 -2.38
C ALA A 187 -3.31 -14.70 -1.95
N SER A 188 -4.48 -14.08 -2.13
CA SER A 188 -5.77 -14.63 -1.68
C SER A 188 -6.38 -15.71 -2.60
N LYS A 189 -5.62 -16.22 -3.60
CA LYS A 189 -6.05 -17.20 -4.61
C LYS A 189 -7.23 -16.75 -5.50
N TYR A 190 -7.64 -15.48 -5.44
CA TYR A 190 -8.59 -14.85 -6.36
C TYR A 190 -7.92 -14.51 -7.71
N ARG A 191 -7.19 -15.45 -8.32
CA ARG A 191 -6.87 -15.35 -9.74
C ARG A 191 -8.13 -15.73 -10.50
N ASP A 192 -8.71 -14.76 -11.19
CA ASP A 192 -9.56 -15.07 -12.33
C ASP A 192 -8.68 -15.83 -13.33
N GLU A 193 -8.97 -17.12 -13.52
CA GLU A 193 -8.24 -18.04 -14.41
C GLU A 193 -8.27 -17.60 -15.89
N ARG A 194 -8.94 -16.49 -16.21
CA ARG A 194 -9.07 -15.93 -17.55
C ARG A 194 -7.95 -14.97 -17.99
N GLY A 195 -6.94 -14.73 -17.16
CA GLY A 195 -5.80 -13.88 -17.49
C GLY A 195 -4.47 -14.56 -17.22
N GLY A 196 -3.97 -15.35 -18.18
CA GLY A 196 -2.68 -16.06 -18.11
C GLY A 196 -1.41 -15.18 -18.03
N GLY A 197 -1.54 -13.89 -17.74
CA GLY A 197 -0.41 -12.98 -17.56
C GLY A 197 0.25 -13.13 -16.18
N ARG A 198 1.59 -13.01 -16.14
CA ARG A 198 2.37 -12.87 -14.89
C ARG A 198 2.16 -11.51 -14.21
N LEU A 199 1.51 -10.56 -14.87
CA LEU A 199 1.22 -9.22 -14.38
C LEU A 199 -0.29 -9.02 -14.23
N SER A 200 -0.71 -8.45 -13.10
CA SER A 200 -2.08 -7.95 -12.91
C SER A 200 -2.24 -6.55 -13.52
N ARG A 201 -3.49 -6.12 -13.75
CA ARG A 201 -3.78 -4.72 -14.14
C ARG A 201 -3.29 -3.72 -13.09
N LEU A 202 -3.33 -4.10 -11.81
CA LEU A 202 -2.82 -3.29 -10.71
C LEU A 202 -1.30 -3.15 -10.74
N ASP A 203 -0.57 -4.20 -11.15
CA ASP A 203 0.89 -4.12 -11.33
C ASP A 203 1.27 -3.09 -12.39
N ILE A 204 0.59 -3.15 -13.54
CA ILE A 204 0.83 -2.24 -14.66
C ILE A 204 0.46 -0.82 -14.25
N TYR A 205 -0.72 -0.63 -13.65
CA TYR A 205 -1.15 0.68 -13.16
C TYR A 205 -0.15 1.25 -12.15
N ALA A 206 0.28 0.47 -11.17
CA ALA A 206 1.28 0.90 -10.19
C ALA A 206 2.60 1.34 -10.86
N ALA A 207 3.08 0.59 -11.85
CA ALA A 207 4.29 0.94 -12.59
C ALA A 207 4.16 2.30 -13.32
N MET A 208 3.00 2.54 -13.93
CA MET A 208 2.68 3.79 -14.61
C MET A 208 2.55 4.96 -13.63
N HIS A 209 2.16 4.68 -12.38
CA HIS A 209 1.87 5.66 -11.33
C HIS A 209 2.96 5.72 -10.26
N HIS A 210 4.21 5.88 -10.70
CA HIS A 210 5.36 6.23 -9.83
C HIS A 210 5.71 5.20 -8.74
N HIS A 211 5.35 3.93 -8.91
CA HIS A 211 5.83 2.85 -8.05
C HIS A 211 7.03 2.13 -8.67
N TYR A 212 8.23 2.53 -8.27
CA TYR A 212 9.50 2.02 -8.81
C TYR A 212 9.66 0.48 -8.70
N PRO A 213 9.27 -0.20 -7.60
CA PRO A 213 9.28 -1.65 -7.56
C PRO A 213 8.38 -2.30 -8.63
N SER A 214 7.20 -1.73 -8.89
CA SER A 214 6.32 -2.21 -9.97
C SER A 214 6.89 -1.89 -11.35
N GLN A 215 7.55 -0.74 -11.54
CA GLN A 215 8.25 -0.45 -12.80
C GLN A 215 9.32 -1.50 -13.10
N PHE A 216 10.09 -1.91 -12.09
CA PHE A 216 11.04 -3.00 -12.27
C PHE A 216 10.36 -4.34 -12.61
N LYS A 217 9.30 -4.71 -11.87
CA LYS A 217 8.51 -5.94 -12.09
C LYS A 217 7.92 -5.98 -13.52
N VAL A 218 7.21 -4.94 -13.92
CA VAL A 218 6.55 -4.83 -15.23
C VAL A 218 7.59 -4.75 -16.35
N GLY A 219 8.62 -3.92 -16.19
CA GLY A 219 9.67 -3.76 -17.18
C GLY A 219 10.39 -5.07 -17.52
N ARG A 220 10.64 -5.92 -16.51
CA ARG A 220 11.20 -7.27 -16.73
C ARG A 220 10.32 -8.15 -17.59
N GLU A 221 9.01 -8.11 -17.38
CA GLU A 221 8.07 -8.95 -18.12
C GLU A 221 7.88 -8.41 -19.55
N LEU A 222 7.86 -7.09 -19.76
CA LEU A 222 7.82 -6.49 -21.10
C LEU A 222 9.06 -6.83 -21.94
N VAL A 223 10.25 -6.84 -21.34
CA VAL A 223 11.48 -7.28 -22.02
C VAL A 223 11.42 -8.75 -22.41
N ARG A 224 10.78 -9.59 -21.60
CA ARG A 224 10.67 -11.04 -21.83
C ARG A 224 9.63 -11.41 -22.88
N ALA A 225 8.65 -10.54 -23.14
CA ALA A 225 7.54 -10.83 -24.06
C ALA A 225 7.98 -10.97 -25.53
N GLY A 226 9.17 -10.49 -25.90
CA GLY A 226 9.76 -10.68 -27.24
C GLY A 226 9.33 -9.67 -28.30
N ASP A 227 8.35 -8.80 -28.02
CA ASP A 227 8.02 -7.66 -28.89
C ASP A 227 9.08 -6.55 -28.71
N PRO A 228 9.80 -6.14 -29.78
CA PRO A 228 10.81 -5.08 -29.72
C PRO A 228 10.31 -3.75 -29.13
N ARG A 229 9.06 -3.37 -29.41
CA ARG A 229 8.47 -2.12 -28.92
C ARG A 229 8.23 -2.18 -27.42
N GLN A 230 7.59 -3.25 -26.95
CA GLN A 230 7.39 -3.51 -25.52
C GLN A 230 8.71 -3.66 -24.78
N ALA A 231 9.70 -4.33 -25.37
CA ALA A 231 11.03 -4.46 -24.78
C ALA A 231 11.74 -3.11 -24.61
N ALA A 232 11.56 -2.16 -25.53
CA ALA A 232 12.10 -0.80 -25.37
C ALA A 232 11.45 -0.07 -24.19
N ILE A 233 10.12 -0.18 -24.03
CA ILE A 233 9.40 0.38 -22.88
C ILE A 233 9.86 -0.28 -21.59
N GLY A 234 9.99 -1.61 -21.58
CA GLY A 234 10.44 -2.37 -20.43
C GLY A 234 11.83 -1.93 -19.96
N ARG A 235 12.77 -1.70 -20.88
CA ARG A 235 14.09 -1.12 -20.56
C ARG A 235 13.98 0.26 -19.91
N ARG A 236 13.14 1.15 -20.45
CA ARG A 236 12.89 2.47 -19.82
C ARG A 236 12.34 2.35 -18.40
N MET A 237 11.45 1.38 -18.14
CA MET A 237 10.91 1.13 -16.80
C MET A 237 11.99 0.61 -15.84
N LEU A 238 12.86 -0.29 -16.30
CA LEU A 238 13.98 -0.82 -15.51
C LEU A 238 14.98 0.29 -15.14
N ASP A 239 15.36 1.12 -16.12
CA ASP A 239 16.27 2.24 -15.92
C ASP A 239 15.66 3.28 -14.97
N CYS A 240 14.35 3.55 -15.11
CA CYS A 240 13.64 4.45 -14.21
C CYS A 240 13.66 3.94 -12.76
N ALA A 241 13.34 2.66 -12.57
CA ALA A 241 13.34 2.05 -11.25
C ALA A 241 14.72 2.08 -10.58
N ALA A 242 15.77 1.69 -11.31
CA ALA A 242 17.14 1.73 -10.82
C ALA A 242 17.69 3.15 -10.65
N GLY A 243 17.18 4.11 -11.42
CA GLY A 243 17.59 5.51 -11.39
C GLY A 243 16.90 6.36 -10.31
N ALA A 244 15.83 5.87 -9.69
CA ALA A 244 15.02 6.65 -8.76
C ALA A 244 15.73 6.96 -7.42
N LEU A 245 16.46 5.98 -6.87
CA LEU A 245 17.24 6.12 -5.64
C LEU A 245 18.49 5.23 -5.67
N PRO A 246 19.58 5.61 -4.98
CA PRO A 246 20.73 4.73 -4.79
C PRO A 246 20.36 3.35 -4.22
N ALA A 247 19.45 3.29 -3.24
CA ALA A 247 18.92 2.04 -2.71
C ALA A 247 18.32 1.14 -3.80
N TYR A 248 17.52 1.70 -4.71
CA TYR A 248 16.93 0.94 -5.81
C TYR A 248 17.97 0.52 -6.85
N ARG A 249 19.01 1.34 -7.08
CA ARG A 249 20.13 0.92 -7.92
C ARG A 249 20.83 -0.31 -7.35
N ALA A 250 21.07 -0.37 -6.05
CA ALA A 250 21.67 -1.54 -5.42
C ALA A 250 20.73 -2.77 -5.53
N LEU A 251 19.43 -2.58 -5.34
CA LEU A 251 18.44 -3.66 -5.41
C LEU A 251 18.19 -4.18 -6.83
N TYR A 252 18.27 -3.33 -7.85
CA TYR A 252 17.82 -3.63 -9.22
C TYR A 252 18.95 -3.59 -10.26
N GLY A 253 20.01 -2.83 -10.02
CA GLY A 253 21.08 -2.57 -10.99
C GLY A 253 21.89 -3.81 -11.35
N GLU A 254 22.15 -4.71 -10.41
CA GLU A 254 22.81 -5.99 -10.70
C GLU A 254 21.96 -6.87 -11.64
N ALA A 255 20.64 -6.83 -11.49
CA ALA A 255 19.71 -7.60 -12.32
C ALA A 255 19.56 -7.05 -13.74
N VAL A 256 19.93 -5.79 -13.98
CA VAL A 256 19.96 -5.15 -15.32
C VAL A 256 21.31 -5.39 -16.00
N ALA A 257 22.42 -5.33 -15.26
CA ALA A 257 23.77 -5.53 -15.81
C ALA A 257 24.03 -6.97 -16.28
N LEU A 258 23.44 -7.98 -15.63
CA LEU A 258 23.63 -9.40 -15.98
C LEU A 258 22.88 -9.86 -17.25
N ARG A 259 22.24 -8.95 -18.00
CA ARG A 259 21.45 -9.28 -19.21
C ARG A 259 21.76 -8.42 -20.44
N GLN A 260 22.77 -7.55 -20.34
CA GLN A 260 23.42 -6.96 -21.52
C GLN A 260 24.49 -7.93 -22.02
#